data_AF-A0A8K0P6U1-F1
#
_entry.id   AF-A0A8K0P6U1-F1
#
_cell.length_a   1.000
_cell.length_b   1.000
_cell.length_c   1.000
_cell.angle_alpha   90.00
_cell.angle_beta   90.00
_cell.angle_gamma   90.00
#
_symmetry.space_group_name_H-M   'P 1'
#
loop_
_entity.id
_entity.type
_entity.pdbx_description
1 polymer ?
#
loop_
_entity_poly.entity_id
_entity_poly.type
_entity_poly.pdbx_seq_one_letter_code
_entity_poly.pdbx_strand_id
1 'polypeptide(L)'
;MESRRRAPPVIAKILDVDENLTNKFCRWSGYFPVFRTVKRHSKSLEISCHGIPWFAGLIFFIIVTSSSSLRQIQVNLLFGLILDVIFIAVIKAYVRRRRPNKNRPDMFVTLSIDNFSFPSGHASRAALLTYFFMFLSPLPAFLIIPLIIWVTSVCISRVLLNRHYLLDVISGIFLGYMEGILLEYFWIGEPFANFLISWLSETYD
;
A
#
# COMPACT_ATOMS: atom_id res chain seq x y z
N MET A 1 8.09 27.36 -15.71
CA MET A 1 9.24 27.06 -14.84
C MET A 1 8.74 26.99 -13.40
N GLU A 2 8.34 25.81 -12.91
CA GLU A 2 7.86 25.67 -11.53
C GLU A 2 9.02 25.82 -10.55
N SER A 3 8.86 26.73 -9.58
CA SER A 3 9.82 26.94 -8.50
C SER A 3 10.04 25.63 -7.73
N ARG A 4 11.29 25.16 -7.67
CA ARG A 4 11.66 23.98 -6.87
C ARG A 4 11.44 24.33 -5.39
N ARG A 5 10.46 23.73 -4.72
CA ARG A 5 10.42 23.74 -3.25
C ARG A 5 11.68 23.04 -2.76
N ARG A 6 12.67 23.80 -2.29
CA ARG A 6 13.86 23.25 -1.64
C ARG A 6 13.45 22.85 -0.24
N ALA A 7 13.76 21.61 0.15
CA ALA A 7 13.57 21.18 1.52
C ALA A 7 14.44 22.04 2.46
N PRO A 8 13.98 22.33 3.69
CA PRO A 8 14.80 22.92 4.73
C PRO A 8 16.11 22.14 4.93
N PRO A 9 17.22 22.79 5.33
CA PRO A 9 18.54 22.16 5.42
C PRO A 9 18.56 20.88 6.27
N VAL A 10 17.81 20.86 7.38
CA VAL A 10 17.71 19.69 8.26
C VAL A 10 17.02 18.52 7.55
N ILE A 11 15.92 18.79 6.85
CA ILE A 11 15.18 17.77 6.10
C ILE A 11 16.05 17.24 4.95
N ALA A 12 16.75 18.13 4.23
CA ALA A 12 17.67 17.73 3.17
C ALA A 12 18.75 16.77 3.70
N LYS A 13 19.35 17.07 4.86
CA LYS A 13 20.35 16.18 5.49
C LYS A 13 19.78 14.81 5.84
N ILE A 14 18.55 14.73 6.36
CA ILE A 14 17.88 13.46 6.65
C ILE A 14 17.64 12.66 5.35
N LEU A 15 17.18 13.33 4.30
CA LEU A 15 16.93 12.70 3.00
C LEU A 15 18.24 12.17 2.37
N ASP A 16 19.34 12.90 2.50
CA ASP A 16 20.66 12.47 2.02
C ASP A 16 21.17 11.23 2.78
N VAL A 17 20.94 11.18 4.10
CA VAL A 17 21.28 10.01 4.92
C VAL A 17 20.44 8.80 4.52
N ASP A 18 19.13 8.97 4.35
CA ASP A 18 18.21 7.91 3.92
C ASP A 18 18.57 7.37 2.53
N GLU A 19 18.91 8.26 1.59
CA GLU A 19 19.39 7.89 0.27
C GLU A 19 20.69 7.09 0.34
N ASN A 20 21.66 7.54 1.14
CA ASN A 20 22.93 6.82 1.33
C ASN A 20 22.74 5.45 1.98
N LEU A 21 21.89 5.34 3.00
CA LEU A 21 21.58 4.08 3.67
C LEU A 21 20.87 3.11 2.72
N THR A 22 19.86 3.60 2.00
CA THR A 22 19.14 2.83 0.97
C THR A 22 20.11 2.29 -0.08
N ASN A 23 20.99 3.16 -0.61
CA ASN A 23 21.96 2.76 -1.63
C ASN A 23 22.98 1.74 -1.10
N LYS A 24 23.47 1.91 0.14
CA LYS A 24 24.35 0.93 0.78
C LYS A 24 23.66 -0.42 0.94
N PHE A 25 22.41 -0.44 1.42
CA PHE A 25 21.63 -1.66 1.55
C PHE A 25 21.41 -2.35 0.19
N CYS A 26 20.99 -1.60 -0.84
CA CYS A 26 20.81 -2.13 -2.18
C CYS A 26 22.10 -2.74 -2.76
N ARG A 27 23.25 -2.07 -2.60
CA ARG A 27 24.55 -2.61 -3.03
C ARG A 27 24.92 -3.85 -2.24
N TRP A 28 24.79 -3.80 -0.92
CA TRP A 28 25.07 -4.91 -0.02
C TRP A 28 24.24 -6.16 -0.37
N SER A 29 22.94 -5.99 -0.59
CA SER A 29 22.04 -7.07 -1.00
C SER A 29 22.45 -7.70 -2.33
N GLY A 30 23.04 -6.91 -3.24
CA GLY A 30 23.50 -7.37 -4.55
C GLY A 30 24.66 -8.36 -4.51
N TYR A 31 25.41 -8.43 -3.40
CA TYR A 31 26.48 -9.41 -3.21
C TYR A 31 25.95 -10.82 -2.96
N PHE A 32 24.73 -10.98 -2.45
CA PHE A 32 24.18 -12.29 -2.15
C PHE A 32 23.28 -12.80 -3.28
N PRO A 33 23.52 -14.02 -3.81
CA PRO A 33 22.70 -14.60 -4.89
C PRO A 33 21.22 -14.72 -4.53
N VAL A 34 20.92 -15.01 -3.25
CA VAL A 34 19.54 -15.14 -2.74
C VAL A 34 18.72 -13.88 -3.04
N PHE A 35 19.26 -12.69 -2.76
CA PHE A 35 18.53 -11.44 -3.02
C PHE A 35 18.36 -11.13 -4.50
N ARG A 36 19.22 -11.65 -5.39
CA ARG A 36 19.02 -11.55 -6.85
C ARG A 36 17.82 -12.38 -7.30
N THR A 37 17.69 -13.59 -6.76
CA THR A 37 16.52 -14.45 -6.99
C THR A 37 15.25 -13.81 -6.42
N VAL A 38 15.31 -13.31 -5.18
CA VAL A 38 14.20 -12.56 -4.57
C VAL A 38 13.79 -11.37 -5.42
N LYS A 39 14.75 -10.63 -6.00
CA LYS A 39 14.47 -9.51 -6.91
C LYS A 39 13.72 -9.94 -8.18
N ARG A 40 13.98 -11.15 -8.69
CA ARG A 40 13.24 -11.74 -9.82
C ARG A 40 11.77 -12.02 -9.46
N HIS A 41 11.52 -12.55 -8.26
CA HIS A 41 10.18 -12.84 -7.74
C HIS A 41 9.48 -11.63 -7.11
N SER A 42 10.20 -10.53 -6.87
CA SER A 42 9.65 -9.30 -6.30
C SER A 42 8.58 -8.65 -7.19
N LYS A 43 8.55 -8.99 -8.48
CA LYS A 43 7.44 -8.64 -9.38
C LYS A 43 6.11 -9.28 -8.95
N SER A 44 6.12 -10.54 -8.51
CA SER A 44 4.91 -11.19 -8.01
C SER A 44 4.42 -10.53 -6.71
N LEU A 45 5.35 -10.07 -5.87
CA LEU A 45 5.03 -9.28 -4.67
C LEU A 45 4.49 -7.89 -5.00
N GLU A 46 4.96 -7.27 -6.09
CA GLU A 46 4.39 -6.02 -6.60
C GLU A 46 2.94 -6.20 -7.03
N ILE A 47 2.64 -7.30 -7.73
CA ILE A 47 1.29 -7.63 -8.21
C ILE A 47 0.38 -7.97 -7.04
N SER A 48 0.82 -8.81 -6.10
CA SER A 48 -0.03 -9.28 -4.99
C SER A 48 -0.47 -8.16 -4.04
N CYS A 49 0.28 -7.06 -3.98
CA CYS A 49 -0.08 -5.87 -3.20
C CYS A 49 -0.46 -4.67 -4.11
N HIS A 50 -0.72 -4.90 -5.39
CA HIS A 50 -1.15 -3.83 -6.30
C HIS A 50 -2.63 -3.48 -6.06
N GLY A 51 -3.00 -2.20 -6.21
CA GLY A 51 -4.38 -1.77 -6.00
C GLY A 51 -5.38 -2.47 -6.92
N ILE A 52 -5.07 -2.57 -8.23
CA ILE A 52 -5.97 -3.14 -9.24
C ILE A 52 -6.49 -4.55 -8.86
N PRO A 53 -5.64 -5.58 -8.59
CA PRO A 53 -6.11 -6.88 -8.15
C PRO A 53 -6.98 -6.84 -6.88
N TRP A 54 -6.63 -5.99 -5.89
CA TRP A 54 -7.40 -5.87 -4.65
C TRP A 54 -8.78 -5.26 -4.89
N PHE A 55 -8.88 -4.18 -5.65
CA PHE A 55 -10.18 -3.58 -6.02
C PHE A 55 -11.01 -4.52 -6.88
N ALA A 56 -10.42 -5.10 -7.93
CA ALA A 56 -11.14 -5.99 -8.84
C ALA A 56 -11.64 -7.25 -8.11
N GLY A 57 -10.79 -7.87 -7.28
CA GLY A 57 -11.14 -9.04 -6.49
C GLY A 57 -12.22 -8.74 -5.45
N LEU A 58 -12.16 -7.58 -4.79
CA LEU A 58 -13.16 -7.18 -3.81
C LEU A 58 -14.51 -6.85 -4.45
N ILE A 59 -14.52 -6.13 -5.57
CA ILE A 59 -15.76 -5.84 -6.32
C ILE A 59 -16.39 -7.15 -6.80
N PHE A 60 -15.58 -8.06 -7.35
CA PHE A 60 -16.06 -9.40 -7.74
C PHE A 60 -16.64 -10.16 -6.54
N PHE A 61 -15.97 -10.12 -5.39
CA PHE A 61 -16.44 -10.76 -4.16
C PHE A 61 -17.78 -10.19 -3.66
N ILE A 62 -17.97 -8.87 -3.75
CA ILE A 62 -19.23 -8.19 -3.43
C ILE A 62 -20.36 -8.65 -4.35
N ILE A 63 -20.10 -8.74 -5.66
CA ILE A 63 -21.11 -9.12 -6.65
C ILE A 63 -21.55 -10.58 -6.48
N VAL A 64 -20.59 -11.48 -6.25
CA VAL A 64 -20.87 -12.93 -6.18
C VAL A 64 -21.50 -13.33 -4.84
N THR A 65 -21.27 -12.57 -3.76
CA THR A 65 -21.65 -12.97 -2.41
C THR A 65 -22.78 -12.13 -1.86
N SER A 66 -23.95 -12.75 -1.63
CA SER A 66 -25.14 -12.08 -1.11
C SER A 66 -25.31 -12.12 0.41
N SER A 67 -24.32 -12.63 1.16
CA SER A 67 -24.43 -12.79 2.61
C SER A 67 -24.37 -11.44 3.34
N SER A 68 -25.41 -11.10 4.11
CA SER A 68 -25.48 -9.87 4.91
C SER A 68 -24.28 -9.72 5.87
N SER A 69 -23.83 -10.83 6.46
CA SER A 69 -22.68 -10.86 7.37
C SER A 69 -21.35 -10.49 6.69
N LEU A 70 -21.22 -10.75 5.39
CA LEU A 70 -19.99 -10.46 4.62
C LEU A 70 -20.00 -9.04 4.06
N ARG A 71 -21.18 -8.47 3.80
CA ARG A 71 -21.31 -7.10 3.27
C ARG A 71 -20.66 -6.06 4.18
N GLN A 72 -20.77 -6.22 5.50
CA GLN A 72 -20.10 -5.31 6.44
C GLN A 72 -18.58 -5.32 6.25
N ILE A 73 -17.97 -6.51 6.17
CA ILE A 73 -16.52 -6.67 5.98
C ILE A 73 -16.12 -6.12 4.61
N GLN A 74 -16.88 -6.44 3.56
CA GLN A 74 -16.60 -6.01 2.19
C GLN A 74 -16.62 -4.48 2.03
N VAL A 75 -17.66 -3.83 2.56
CA VAL A 75 -17.83 -2.37 2.48
C VAL A 75 -16.72 -1.66 3.25
N ASN A 76 -16.40 -2.10 4.47
CA ASN A 76 -15.32 -1.51 5.26
C ASN A 76 -13.94 -1.72 4.62
N LEU A 77 -13.68 -2.90 4.05
CA LEU A 77 -12.43 -3.16 3.33
C LEU A 77 -12.31 -2.28 2.07
N LEU A 78 -13.40 -2.10 1.33
CA LEU A 78 -13.43 -1.22 0.16
C LEU A 78 -13.18 0.24 0.56
N PHE A 79 -13.85 0.68 1.63
CA PHE A 79 -13.67 2.02 2.18
C PHE A 79 -12.21 2.27 2.60
N GLY A 80 -11.59 1.32 3.32
CA GLY A 80 -10.18 1.39 3.67
C GLY A 80 -9.25 1.50 2.46
N LEU A 81 -9.48 0.68 1.41
CA LEU A 81 -8.67 0.74 0.19
C LEU A 81 -8.83 2.08 -0.56
N ILE A 82 -10.02 2.66 -0.57
CA ILE A 82 -10.27 3.99 -1.15
C ILE A 82 -9.53 5.06 -0.33
N LEU A 83 -9.60 5.00 1.00
CA LEU A 83 -8.87 5.92 1.88
C LEU A 83 -7.35 5.85 1.63
N ASP A 84 -6.76 4.66 1.54
CA ASP A 84 -5.33 4.47 1.22
C ASP A 84 -4.95 5.19 -0.08
N VAL A 85 -5.72 4.98 -1.16
CA VAL A 85 -5.44 5.63 -2.44
C VAL A 85 -5.52 7.15 -2.34
N ILE A 86 -6.51 7.69 -1.63
CA ILE A 86 -6.68 9.13 -1.44
C ILE A 86 -5.51 9.72 -0.65
N PHE A 87 -5.17 9.17 0.51
CA PHE A 87 -4.07 9.67 1.34
C PHE A 87 -2.73 9.58 0.62
N ILE A 88 -2.44 8.44 -0.02
CA ILE A 88 -1.24 8.28 -0.83
C ILE A 88 -1.17 9.33 -1.94
N ALA A 89 -2.26 9.56 -2.68
CA ALA A 89 -2.30 10.54 -3.76
C ALA A 89 -2.06 11.98 -3.24
N VAL A 90 -2.73 12.36 -2.16
CA VAL A 90 -2.61 13.69 -1.54
C VAL A 90 -1.19 13.91 -1.02
N ILE A 91 -0.62 12.97 -0.28
CA ILE A 91 0.73 13.11 0.28
C ILE A 91 1.77 13.13 -0.84
N LYS A 92 1.64 12.28 -1.87
CA LYS A 92 2.55 12.30 -3.03
C LYS A 92 2.50 13.64 -3.77
N ALA A 93 1.29 14.19 -3.97
CA ALA A 93 1.10 15.47 -4.63
C ALA A 93 1.71 16.64 -3.84
N TYR A 94 1.72 16.54 -2.51
CA TYR A 94 2.29 17.54 -1.60
C TYR A 94 3.82 17.43 -1.45
N VAL A 95 4.34 16.24 -1.13
CA VAL A 95 5.75 16.02 -0.79
C VAL A 95 6.63 16.00 -2.05
N ARG A 96 6.14 15.42 -3.15
CA ARG A 96 6.82 15.37 -4.44
C ARG A 96 8.27 14.85 -4.41
N ARG A 97 8.60 13.94 -3.48
CA ARG A 97 9.93 13.31 -3.36
C ARG A 97 10.20 12.43 -4.58
N ARG A 98 11.36 12.58 -5.24
CA ARG A 98 11.73 11.79 -6.43
C ARG A 98 12.10 10.35 -6.07
N ARG A 99 11.82 9.40 -6.96
CA ARG A 99 12.22 7.98 -6.81
C ARG A 99 13.73 7.74 -7.01
N PRO A 100 14.29 6.70 -6.35
CA PRO A 100 15.71 6.32 -6.49
C PRO A 100 16.08 5.90 -7.93
N ASN A 101 15.16 5.28 -8.68
CA ASN A 101 15.40 4.84 -10.04
C ASN A 101 14.34 5.39 -11.00
N LYS A 102 14.78 6.21 -11.97
CA LYS A 102 13.91 6.82 -12.99
C LYS A 102 13.60 5.90 -14.16
N ASN A 103 14.38 4.84 -14.38
CA ASN A 103 14.41 4.14 -15.67
C ASN A 103 13.41 2.98 -15.80
N ARG A 104 12.50 2.78 -14.82
CA ARG A 104 11.45 1.76 -14.94
C ARG A 104 10.14 2.30 -14.33
N PRO A 105 9.03 2.38 -15.06
CA PRO A 105 7.71 2.56 -14.45
C PRO A 105 7.31 1.29 -13.68
N ASP A 106 6.36 1.40 -12.75
CA ASP A 106 5.69 0.21 -12.17
C ASP A 106 4.88 -0.51 -13.26
N MET A 107 4.67 -1.82 -13.08
CA MET A 107 4.17 -2.69 -14.17
C MET A 107 2.79 -2.28 -14.72
N PHE A 108 1.99 -1.55 -13.95
CA PHE A 108 0.58 -1.26 -14.25
C PHE A 108 0.21 0.24 -14.24
N VAL A 109 1.16 1.18 -14.29
CA VAL A 109 0.81 2.61 -14.07
C VAL A 109 1.45 3.58 -15.08
N THR A 110 0.60 4.39 -15.71
CA THR A 110 0.88 5.36 -16.80
C THR A 110 0.60 6.83 -16.40
N LEU A 111 0.54 7.15 -15.10
CA LEU A 111 0.19 8.49 -14.59
C LEU A 111 1.42 9.30 -14.12
N SER A 112 1.41 10.61 -14.34
CA SER A 112 2.51 11.54 -14.00
C SER A 112 2.85 11.64 -12.50
N ILE A 113 1.90 11.28 -11.62
CA ILE A 113 2.05 11.14 -10.16
C ILE A 113 3.06 10.02 -9.79
N ASP A 114 3.38 9.14 -10.75
CA ASP A 114 4.29 8.00 -10.56
C ASP A 114 5.76 8.39 -10.38
N ASN A 115 6.12 9.64 -10.62
CA ASN A 115 7.49 10.13 -10.36
C ASN A 115 7.80 10.27 -8.86
N PHE A 116 6.78 10.20 -7.99
CA PHE A 116 6.92 10.44 -6.57
C PHE A 116 7.03 9.15 -5.74
N SER A 117 8.03 9.12 -4.86
CA SER A 117 8.39 7.97 -4.05
C SER A 117 7.76 7.95 -2.66
N PHE A 118 7.45 9.12 -2.11
CA PHE A 118 7.00 9.24 -0.72
C PHE A 118 5.48 9.46 -0.61
N PRO A 119 4.78 8.71 0.25
CA PRO A 119 5.22 7.46 0.90
C PRO A 119 5.02 6.26 -0.05
N SER A 120 5.47 5.08 0.37
CA SER A 120 5.28 3.83 -0.37
C SER A 120 3.83 3.34 -0.27
N GLY A 121 3.09 3.39 -1.38
CA GLY A 121 1.69 2.95 -1.44
C GLY A 121 1.51 1.43 -1.29
N HIS A 122 2.47 0.61 -1.73
CA HIS A 122 2.43 -0.84 -1.45
C HIS A 122 2.65 -1.12 0.05
N ALA A 123 3.54 -0.38 0.70
CA ALA A 123 3.78 -0.58 2.14
C ALA A 123 2.57 -0.13 2.97
N SER A 124 1.93 0.99 2.59
CA SER A 124 0.69 1.48 3.21
C SER A 124 -0.44 0.47 3.09
N ARG A 125 -0.79 0.06 1.87
CA ARG A 125 -1.81 -0.97 1.66
C ARG A 125 -1.52 -2.29 2.36
N ALA A 126 -0.28 -2.77 2.33
CA ALA A 126 0.07 -4.02 3.01
C ALA A 126 -0.14 -3.89 4.53
N ALA A 127 0.27 -2.76 5.13
CA ALA A 127 0.06 -2.50 6.55
C ALA A 127 -1.43 -2.33 6.91
N LEU A 128 -2.21 -1.61 6.10
CA LEU A 128 -3.67 -1.48 6.25
C LEU A 128 -4.35 -2.84 6.22
N LEU A 129 -4.04 -3.68 5.22
CA LEU A 129 -4.60 -5.02 5.09
C LEU A 129 -4.18 -5.91 6.27
N THR A 130 -2.92 -5.80 6.73
CA THR A 130 -2.47 -6.50 7.93
C THR A 130 -3.25 -6.06 9.16
N TYR A 131 -3.46 -4.77 9.38
CA TYR A 131 -4.27 -4.25 10.49
C TYR A 131 -5.70 -4.80 10.42
N PHE A 132 -6.33 -4.68 9.24
CA PHE A 132 -7.69 -5.13 9.00
C PHE A 132 -7.87 -6.62 9.36
N PHE A 133 -6.98 -7.48 8.86
CA PHE A 133 -7.06 -8.93 9.07
C PHE A 133 -6.51 -9.42 10.42
N MET A 134 -5.94 -8.54 11.23
CA MET A 134 -5.53 -8.86 12.60
C MET A 134 -6.54 -8.39 13.64
N PHE A 135 -7.15 -7.21 13.43
CA PHE A 135 -7.92 -6.54 14.47
C PHE A 135 -9.40 -6.36 14.11
N LEU A 136 -9.73 -6.07 12.85
CA LEU A 136 -11.09 -5.70 12.45
C LEU A 136 -11.91 -6.89 11.93
N SER A 137 -11.27 -7.76 11.16
CA SER A 137 -11.82 -9.03 10.70
C SER A 137 -10.74 -10.12 10.84
N PRO A 138 -10.48 -10.57 12.08
CA PRO A 138 -9.35 -11.46 12.38
C PRO A 138 -9.37 -12.74 11.54
N LEU A 139 -8.26 -13.02 10.87
CA LEU A 139 -8.05 -14.31 10.20
C LEU A 139 -7.78 -15.42 11.23
N PRO A 140 -8.04 -16.69 10.87
CA PRO A 140 -7.58 -17.83 11.64
C PRO A 140 -6.09 -17.74 12.00
N ALA A 141 -5.71 -18.14 13.22
CA ALA A 141 -4.36 -17.97 13.76
C ALA A 141 -3.24 -18.50 12.84
N PHE A 142 -3.49 -19.59 12.12
CA PHE A 142 -2.50 -20.17 11.20
C PHE A 142 -2.19 -19.30 9.97
N LEU A 143 -3.07 -18.34 9.62
CA LEU A 143 -2.87 -17.40 8.52
C LEU A 143 -2.12 -16.12 8.92
N ILE A 144 -2.00 -15.85 10.23
CA ILE A 144 -1.32 -14.66 10.75
C ILE A 144 0.17 -14.67 10.41
N ILE A 145 0.84 -15.81 10.54
CA ILE A 145 2.26 -15.94 10.20
C ILE A 145 2.49 -15.71 8.69
N PRO A 146 1.78 -16.38 7.76
CA PRO A 146 1.84 -16.06 6.34
C PRO A 146 1.60 -14.58 6.01
N LEU A 147 0.64 -13.94 6.68
CA LEU A 147 0.32 -12.52 6.49
C LEU A 147 1.52 -11.62 6.86
N ILE A 148 2.14 -11.86 8.03
CA ILE A 148 3.34 -11.14 8.47
C ILE A 148 4.52 -11.34 7.51
N ILE A 149 4.73 -12.57 7.04
CA ILE A 149 5.77 -12.87 6.04
C ILE A 149 5.50 -12.11 4.75
N TRP A 150 4.24 -12.06 4.31
CA TRP A 150 3.84 -11.36 3.09
C TRP A 150 4.06 -9.85 3.20
N VAL A 151 3.57 -9.15 4.24
CA VAL A 151 3.76 -7.69 4.40
C VAL A 151 5.24 -7.34 4.51
N THR A 152 6.03 -8.14 5.24
CA THR A 152 7.48 -7.94 5.37
C THR A 152 8.17 -8.09 4.02
N SER A 153 7.81 -9.13 3.26
CA SER A 153 8.33 -9.39 1.92
C SER A 153 7.98 -8.27 0.94
N VAL A 154 6.74 -7.76 0.98
CA VAL A 154 6.29 -6.62 0.18
C VAL A 154 7.14 -5.39 0.50
N CYS A 155 7.32 -5.04 1.78
CA CYS A 155 8.09 -3.88 2.22
C CYS A 155 9.56 -3.98 1.79
N ILE A 156 10.22 -5.12 2.04
CA ILE A 156 11.61 -5.35 1.63
C ILE A 156 11.75 -5.26 0.11
N SER A 157 10.80 -5.82 -0.65
CA SER A 157 10.85 -5.80 -2.12
C SER A 157 10.87 -4.38 -2.69
N ARG A 158 10.20 -3.41 -2.04
CA ARG A 158 10.17 -2.00 -2.50
C ARG A 158 11.56 -1.36 -2.50
N VAL A 159 12.35 -1.69 -1.48
CA VAL A 159 13.73 -1.21 -1.34
C VAL A 159 14.66 -1.98 -2.28
N LEU A 160 14.58 -3.31 -2.31
CA LEU A 160 15.44 -4.15 -3.16
C LEU A 160 15.28 -3.89 -4.67
N LEU A 161 14.06 -3.54 -5.10
CA LEU A 161 13.76 -3.13 -6.47
C LEU A 161 14.22 -1.68 -6.77
N ASN A 162 14.73 -0.96 -5.77
CA ASN A 162 15.15 0.44 -5.85
C ASN A 162 13.99 1.37 -6.30
N ARG A 163 12.76 1.06 -5.85
CA ARG A 163 11.54 1.84 -6.13
C ARG A 163 11.33 2.94 -5.10
N HIS A 164 11.71 2.66 -3.86
CA HIS A 164 11.46 3.47 -2.70
C HIS A 164 12.69 3.51 -1.80
N TYR A 165 12.86 4.63 -1.09
CA TYR A 165 13.83 4.72 -0.01
C TYR A 165 13.28 4.07 1.27
N LEU A 166 14.15 3.81 2.26
CA LEU A 166 13.75 3.20 3.52
C LEU A 166 12.69 4.06 4.25
N LEU A 167 12.87 5.38 4.31
CA LEU A 167 11.87 6.26 4.92
C LEU A 167 10.53 6.26 4.19
N ASP A 168 10.50 6.05 2.87
CA ASP A 168 9.25 5.94 2.11
C ASP A 168 8.46 4.70 2.54
N VAL A 169 9.15 3.58 2.78
CA VAL A 169 8.56 2.32 3.23
C VAL A 169 8.08 2.41 4.67
N ILE A 170 8.92 2.94 5.58
CA ILE A 170 8.56 3.13 6.99
C ILE A 170 7.34 4.04 7.12
N SER A 171 7.32 5.15 6.36
CA SER A 171 6.19 6.09 6.37
C SER A 171 4.93 5.48 5.75
N GLY A 172 5.08 4.61 4.75
CA GLY A 172 3.98 3.82 4.21
C GLY A 172 3.38 2.90 5.28
N ILE A 173 4.20 2.11 5.97
CA ILE A 173 3.73 1.23 7.06
C ILE A 173 2.98 2.03 8.12
N PHE A 174 3.56 3.16 8.55
CA PHE A 174 2.91 4.02 9.54
C PHE A 174 1.56 4.56 9.05
N LEU A 175 1.50 5.04 7.80
CA LEU A 175 0.26 5.54 7.21
C LEU A 175 -0.82 4.45 7.18
N GLY A 176 -0.51 3.26 6.65
CA GLY A 176 -1.48 2.16 6.56
C GLY A 176 -1.98 1.68 7.92
N TYR A 177 -1.11 1.70 8.94
CA TYR A 177 -1.53 1.41 10.32
C TYR A 177 -2.48 2.48 10.87
N MET A 178 -2.20 3.77 10.63
CA MET A 178 -3.09 4.87 11.01
C MET A 178 -4.44 4.82 10.26
N GLU A 179 -4.44 4.44 8.99
CA GLU A 179 -5.65 4.21 8.20
C GLU A 179 -6.48 3.06 8.79
N GLY A 180 -5.83 2.01 9.30
CA GLY A 180 -6.50 0.92 10.01
C GLY A 180 -7.22 1.39 11.29
N ILE A 181 -6.55 2.19 12.12
CA ILE A 181 -7.17 2.81 13.30
C ILE A 181 -8.32 3.75 12.90
N LEU A 182 -8.13 4.54 11.85
CA LEU A 182 -9.15 5.44 11.33
C LEU A 182 -10.39 4.67 10.87
N LEU A 183 -10.17 3.54 10.18
CA LEU A 183 -11.24 2.65 9.73
C LEU A 183 -11.98 2.01 10.91
N GLU A 184 -11.27 1.65 11.99
CA GLU A 184 -11.88 1.18 13.23
C GLU A 184 -12.80 2.25 13.85
N TYR A 185 -12.35 3.50 13.88
CA TYR A 185 -13.13 4.62 14.42
C TYR A 185 -14.38 4.93 13.59
N PHE A 186 -14.28 4.79 12.26
CA PHE A 186 -15.38 5.00 11.31
C PHE A 186 -16.00 3.70 10.82
N TRP A 187 -15.98 2.65 11.65
CA TRP A 187 -16.45 1.33 11.24
C TRP A 187 -17.92 1.35 10.86
N ILE A 188 -18.21 0.94 9.62
CA ILE A 188 -19.57 0.92 9.09
C ILE A 188 -20.31 -0.28 9.70
N GLY A 189 -21.43 0.02 10.37
CA GLY A 189 -22.32 -0.99 10.95
C GLY A 189 -23.01 -1.84 9.90
N GLU A 190 -23.34 -3.08 10.26
CA GLU A 190 -24.01 -4.04 9.38
C GLU A 190 -25.31 -3.50 8.73
N PRO A 191 -26.23 -2.81 9.45
CA PRO A 191 -27.45 -2.29 8.83
C PRO A 191 -27.17 -1.30 7.69
N PHE A 192 -26.19 -0.40 7.90
CA PHE A 192 -25.83 0.59 6.90
C PHE A 192 -25.07 -0.02 5.72
N ALA A 193 -24.17 -0.97 5.98
CA ALA A 193 -23.51 -1.73 4.91
C ALA A 193 -24.51 -2.48 4.03
N ASN A 194 -25.51 -3.12 4.64
CA ASN A 194 -26.57 -3.80 3.90
C ASN A 194 -27.40 -2.83 3.06
N PHE A 195 -27.79 -1.69 3.64
CA PHE A 195 -28.51 -0.63 2.92
C PHE A 195 -27.72 -0.11 1.71
N LEU A 196 -26.42 0.15 1.87
CA LEU A 196 -25.58 0.63 0.77
C LEU A 196 -25.53 -0.36 -0.40
N ILE A 197 -25.34 -1.64 -0.10
CA ILE A 197 -25.27 -2.67 -1.15
C ILE A 197 -26.64 -2.89 -1.81
N SER A 198 -27.74 -2.91 -1.05
CA SER A 198 -29.08 -3.09 -1.62
C SER A 198 -29.50 -1.90 -2.48
N TRP A 199 -29.23 -0.68 -2.02
CA TRP A 199 -29.50 0.53 -2.77
C TRP A 199 -28.72 0.56 -4.10
N LEU A 200 -27.45 0.14 -4.07
CA LEU A 200 -26.66 -0.01 -5.29
C LEU A 200 -27.28 -1.05 -6.23
N SER A 201 -27.66 -2.24 -5.75
CA SER A 201 -28.26 -3.26 -6.63
C SER A 201 -29.57 -2.82 -7.26
N GLU A 202 -30.47 -2.20 -6.48
CA GLU A 202 -31.77 -1.71 -6.98
C GLU A 202 -31.65 -0.58 -8.01
N THR A 203 -30.53 0.15 -8.03
CA THR A 203 -30.29 1.23 -8.99
C THR A 203 -29.86 0.71 -10.37
N TYR A 204 -29.44 -0.56 -10.48
CA TYR A 204 -28.93 -1.16 -11.72
C TYR A 204 -29.83 -2.26 -12.30
N ASP A 205 -30.96 -2.57 -11.64
CA ASP A 205 -32.06 -3.40 -12.16
C ASP A 205 -33.13 -2.52 -12.85
#